data_AF-A0A935RTT5-F1
#
_entry.id   AF-A0A935RTT5-F1
#
_cell.length_a   1.000
_cell.length_b   1.000
_cell.length_c   1.000
_cell.angle_alpha   90.00
_cell.angle_beta   90.00
_cell.angle_gamma   90.00
#
_symmetry.space_group_name_H-M   'P 1'
#
loop_
_entity.id
_entity.type
_entity.pdbx_description
1 polymer ?
#
loop_
_entity_poly.entity_id
_entity_poly.type
_entity_poly.pdbx_seq_one_letter_code
_entity_poly.pdbx_strand_id
1 'polypeptide(L)'
;MANFDTLRADYDAMKSSRFVRTRVGLAPQGGSADYHLRNETQYLELIEKSRDAERNDNILGKTIERSATNIVSSGFTLCPNTGDSKLDAELYYRWQEFTEDPELCDIAGELTWQEQEQIAVHSMFAMAIFFALGTEGRRIQMIEGTWSAIKGQIEK
;
A
#
# COMPACT_ATOMS: atom_id res chain seq x y z
N MET A 1 8.81 34.58 24.64
CA MET A 1 9.18 33.16 24.82
C MET A 1 8.46 32.37 23.76
N ALA A 2 9.17 31.73 22.83
CA ALA A 2 8.55 30.79 21.91
C ALA A 2 8.01 29.62 22.71
N ASN A 3 6.72 29.33 22.56
CA ASN A 3 6.03 28.27 23.30
C ASN A 3 6.49 26.92 22.76
N PHE A 4 7.34 26.18 23.48
CA PHE A 4 7.90 24.90 23.02
C PHE A 4 6.83 23.84 22.73
N ASP A 5 5.58 24.03 23.17
CA ASP A 5 4.44 23.19 22.79
C ASP A 5 4.09 23.25 21.28
N THR A 6 4.43 24.34 20.57
CA THR A 6 4.22 24.47 19.12
C THR A 6 5.35 23.84 18.29
N LEU A 7 6.43 23.36 18.92
CA LEU A 7 7.52 22.61 18.30
C LEU A 7 7.23 21.10 18.19
N ARG A 8 5.96 20.68 18.38
CA ARG A 8 5.55 19.28 18.26
C ARG A 8 5.29 18.92 16.80
N ALA A 9 6.13 18.05 16.25
CA ALA A 9 6.05 17.52 14.89
C ALA A 9 5.08 16.32 14.76
N ASP A 10 4.02 16.29 15.56
CA ASP A 10 2.97 15.26 15.49
C ASP A 10 1.99 15.65 14.38
N TYR A 11 1.44 14.67 13.66
CA TYR A 11 0.41 14.93 12.65
C TYR A 11 -0.83 15.57 13.28
N ASP A 12 -1.36 16.65 12.67
CA ASP A 12 -2.57 17.31 13.17
C ASP A 12 -3.77 16.36 13.23
N ALA A 13 -3.85 15.38 12.32
CA ALA A 13 -4.89 14.35 12.30
C ALA A 13 -4.88 13.42 13.54
N MET A 14 -3.78 13.37 14.29
CA MET A 14 -3.65 12.61 15.54
C MET A 14 -4.14 13.38 16.77
N LYS A 15 -4.37 14.68 16.66
CA LYS A 15 -4.85 15.51 17.78
C LYS A 15 -6.33 15.23 18.04
N SER A 16 -6.65 14.85 19.26
CA SER A 16 -8.04 14.67 19.68
C SER A 16 -8.76 16.01 19.72
N SER A 17 -9.99 16.05 19.20
CA SER A 17 -10.86 17.21 19.28
C SER A 17 -12.32 16.77 19.29
N ARG A 18 -13.24 17.67 19.64
CA ARG A 18 -14.69 17.39 19.58
C ARG A 18 -15.20 17.01 18.19
N PHE A 19 -14.43 17.29 17.15
CA PHE A 19 -14.77 16.99 15.76
C PHE A 19 -14.09 15.71 15.25
N VAL A 20 -13.24 15.09 16.06
CA VAL A 20 -12.51 13.87 15.72
C VAL A 20 -13.08 12.73 16.55
N ARG A 21 -13.69 11.74 15.89
CA ARG A 21 -14.25 10.56 16.56
C ARG A 21 -13.15 9.71 17.20
N THR A 22 -13.30 9.39 18.49
CA THR A 22 -12.45 8.42 19.20
C THR A 22 -12.89 6.99 18.82
N ARG A 23 -11.93 6.14 18.45
CA ARG A 23 -12.16 4.72 18.11
C ARG A 23 -11.83 3.84 19.31
N VAL A 24 -12.46 2.67 19.40
CA VAL A 24 -12.28 1.71 20.51
C VAL A 24 -11.72 0.40 19.97
N GLY A 25 -10.99 -0.35 20.81
CA GLY A 25 -10.44 -1.67 20.45
C GLY A 25 -9.05 -1.64 19.80
N LEU A 26 -8.34 -0.52 19.87
CA LEU A 26 -6.96 -0.42 19.38
C LEU A 26 -5.96 -0.82 20.47
N ALA A 27 -4.87 -1.46 20.04
CA ALA A 27 -3.81 -1.85 20.96
C ALA A 27 -3.14 -0.59 21.55
N PRO A 28 -2.85 -0.58 22.86
CA PRO A 28 -2.29 0.60 23.52
C PRO A 28 -0.77 0.78 23.25
N GLN A 29 -0.08 -0.20 22.65
CA GLN A 29 1.38 -0.20 22.49
C GLN A 29 1.88 -1.02 21.30
N GLY A 30 3.05 -0.59 20.82
CA GLY A 30 3.84 -1.25 19.79
C GLY A 30 4.94 -0.33 19.23
N GLY A 31 5.81 -0.91 18.42
CA GLY A 31 7.24 -0.54 18.37
C GLY A 31 7.63 0.42 17.25
N SER A 32 7.70 1.72 17.53
CA SER A 32 8.09 2.75 16.53
C SER A 32 9.59 2.76 16.18
N ALA A 33 9.90 3.08 14.90
CA ALA A 33 11.21 3.50 14.38
C ALA A 33 11.11 4.84 13.60
N ASP A 34 10.00 5.55 13.74
CA ASP A 34 9.70 6.78 12.98
C ASP A 34 9.66 7.97 13.92
N TYR A 35 10.50 8.99 13.66
CA TYR A 35 10.71 10.14 14.56
C TYR A 35 9.43 10.97 14.78
N HIS A 36 8.45 10.86 13.86
CA HIS A 36 7.15 11.51 13.91
C HIS A 36 6.08 10.69 14.66
N LEU A 37 6.34 9.42 14.98
CA LEU A 37 5.40 8.52 15.65
C LEU A 37 5.79 8.34 17.12
N ARG A 38 5.28 9.23 17.98
CA ARG A 38 5.58 9.23 19.42
C ARG A 38 4.61 8.40 20.27
N ASN A 39 3.35 8.26 19.81
CA ASN A 39 2.33 7.47 20.47
C ASN A 39 1.75 6.48 19.48
N GLU A 40 2.02 5.20 19.71
CA GLU A 40 1.62 4.17 18.77
C GLU A 40 0.09 3.95 18.73
N THR A 41 -0.62 4.21 19.83
CA THR A 41 -2.10 4.19 19.82
C THR A 41 -2.64 5.21 18.83
N GLN A 42 -2.08 6.42 18.80
CA GLN A 42 -2.52 7.48 17.88
C GLN A 42 -2.17 7.17 16.42
N TYR A 43 -1.08 6.44 16.19
CA TYR A 43 -0.72 5.92 14.88
C TYR A 43 -1.74 4.89 14.37
N LEU A 44 -2.10 3.91 15.20
CA LEU A 44 -3.12 2.92 14.87
C LEU A 44 -4.50 3.58 14.69
N GLU A 45 -4.85 4.58 15.50
CA GLU A 45 -6.07 5.38 15.32
C GLU A 45 -6.07 6.14 13.98
N LEU A 46 -4.92 6.67 13.55
CA LEU A 46 -4.80 7.35 12.27
C LEU A 46 -5.00 6.38 11.10
N ILE A 47 -4.38 5.19 11.16
CA ILE A 47 -4.57 4.15 10.14
C ILE A 47 -6.04 3.77 10.02
N GLU A 48 -6.72 3.52 11.15
CA GLU A 48 -8.14 3.16 11.13
C GLU A 48 -9.03 4.30 10.65
N LYS A 49 -8.67 5.57 10.93
CA LYS A 49 -9.38 6.73 10.34
C LYS A 49 -9.21 6.77 8.83
N SER A 50 -8.01 6.51 8.30
CA SER A 50 -7.78 6.46 6.85
C SER A 50 -8.58 5.34 6.19
N ARG A 51 -8.57 4.13 6.77
CA ARG A 51 -9.35 2.97 6.28
C ARG A 51 -10.86 3.17 6.37
N ASP A 52 -11.33 3.89 7.38
CA ASP A 52 -12.75 4.24 7.53
C ASP A 52 -13.15 5.31 6.52
N ALA A 53 -12.30 6.31 6.28
CA ALA A 53 -12.53 7.35 5.29
C ALA A 53 -12.57 6.76 3.87
N GLU A 54 -11.64 5.89 3.52
CA GLU A 54 -11.65 5.17 2.25
C GLU A 54 -12.94 4.35 2.04
N ARG A 55 -13.36 3.58 3.06
CA ARG A 55 -14.53 2.67 2.95
C ARG A 55 -15.88 3.39 3.03
N ASN A 56 -15.99 4.44 3.84
CA ASN A 56 -17.27 5.04 4.21
C ASN A 56 -17.46 6.48 3.69
N ASP A 57 -16.42 7.16 3.20
CA ASP A 57 -16.56 8.47 2.56
C ASP A 57 -16.73 8.32 1.04
N ASN A 58 -17.90 8.73 0.54
CA ASN A 58 -18.28 8.59 -0.86
C ASN A 58 -17.38 9.41 -1.82
N ILE A 59 -16.71 10.47 -1.34
CA ILE A 59 -15.83 11.30 -2.16
C ILE A 59 -14.42 10.72 -2.16
N LEU A 60 -13.88 10.38 -0.99
CA LEU A 60 -12.51 9.89 -0.88
C LEU A 60 -12.34 8.54 -1.57
N GLY A 61 -13.22 7.57 -1.28
CA GLY A 61 -13.14 6.25 -1.90
C GLY A 61 -13.21 6.33 -3.43
N LYS A 62 -14.14 7.13 -3.98
CA LYS A 62 -14.26 7.31 -5.43
C LYS A 62 -13.10 8.08 -6.05
N THR A 63 -12.51 9.02 -5.32
CA THR A 63 -11.32 9.73 -5.78
C THR A 63 -10.12 8.80 -5.89
N ILE A 64 -9.93 7.93 -4.89
CA ILE A 64 -8.85 6.93 -4.87
C ILE A 64 -9.04 5.92 -6.01
N GLU A 65 -10.23 5.31 -6.11
CA GLU A 65 -10.58 4.35 -7.17
C GLU A 65 -10.35 4.93 -8.57
N ARG A 66 -10.80 6.17 -8.80
CA ARG A 66 -10.64 6.84 -10.09
C ARG A 66 -9.19 7.20 -10.38
N SER A 67 -8.42 7.58 -9.35
CA SER A 67 -7.00 7.88 -9.50
C SER A 67 -6.23 6.62 -9.90
N ALA A 68 -6.46 5.49 -9.23
CA ALA A 68 -5.85 4.21 -9.58
C ALA A 68 -6.22 3.77 -11.00
N THR A 69 -7.52 3.83 -11.34
CA THR A 69 -8.00 3.51 -12.68
C THR A 69 -7.33 4.35 -13.76
N ASN A 70 -7.16 5.66 -13.53
CA ASN A 70 -6.55 6.55 -14.52
C ASN A 70 -5.04 6.34 -14.66
N ILE A 71 -4.35 6.00 -13.58
CA ILE A 71 -2.90 5.77 -13.58
C ILE A 71 -2.57 4.45 -14.28
N VAL A 72 -3.25 3.37 -13.89
CA VAL A 72 -3.02 2.05 -14.46
C VAL A 72 -3.65 1.94 -15.86
N SER A 73 -4.82 2.56 -16.08
CA SER A 73 -5.55 2.53 -17.35
C SER A 73 -5.77 1.10 -17.87
N SER A 74 -4.99 0.67 -18.86
CA SER A 74 -5.05 -0.66 -19.48
C SER A 74 -3.95 -1.61 -18.96
N GLY A 75 -3.20 -1.18 -17.95
CA GLY A 75 -2.04 -1.88 -17.41
C GLY A 75 -0.72 -1.30 -17.91
N PHE A 76 0.34 -1.47 -17.14
CA PHE A 76 1.69 -1.15 -17.61
C PHE A 76 2.17 -2.24 -18.57
N THR A 77 3.10 -1.90 -19.45
CA THR A 77 3.64 -2.84 -20.43
C THR A 77 5.15 -2.84 -20.40
N LEU A 78 5.74 -4.03 -20.47
CA LEU A 78 7.18 -4.18 -20.60
C LEU A 78 7.62 -3.72 -21.99
N CYS A 79 8.61 -2.82 -22.04
CA CYS A 79 9.26 -2.40 -23.28
C CYS A 79 10.75 -2.78 -23.23
N PRO A 80 11.11 -4.03 -23.57
CA PRO A 80 12.50 -4.45 -23.60
C PRO A 80 13.32 -3.61 -24.60
N ASN A 81 14.56 -3.30 -24.22
CA ASN A 81 15.49 -2.55 -25.07
C ASN A 81 16.92 -3.07 -24.83
N THR A 82 17.13 -4.33 -25.19
CA THR A 82 18.41 -5.01 -25.02
C THR A 82 19.39 -4.72 -26.18
N GLY A 83 18.89 -4.18 -27.29
CA GLY A 83 19.64 -3.94 -28.53
C GLY A 83 19.58 -5.10 -29.52
N ASP A 84 18.95 -6.23 -29.14
CA ASP A 84 18.64 -7.36 -30.03
C ASP A 84 17.11 -7.51 -30.15
N SER A 85 16.59 -7.26 -31.36
CA SER A 85 15.14 -7.30 -31.61
C SER A 85 14.51 -8.67 -31.40
N LYS A 86 15.28 -9.76 -31.56
CA LYS A 86 14.76 -11.12 -31.29
C LYS A 86 14.62 -11.35 -29.78
N LEU A 87 15.63 -10.94 -29.02
CA LEU A 87 15.61 -11.05 -27.57
C LEU A 87 14.53 -10.16 -26.95
N ASP A 88 14.36 -8.94 -27.48
CA ASP A 88 13.32 -8.02 -27.03
C ASP A 88 11.91 -8.60 -27.25
N ALA A 89 11.66 -9.18 -28.43
CA ALA A 89 10.40 -9.86 -28.71
C ALA A 89 10.17 -11.06 -27.79
N GLU A 90 11.19 -11.88 -27.57
CA GLU A 90 11.11 -13.03 -26.67
C GLU A 90 10.77 -12.63 -25.22
N LEU A 91 11.44 -11.60 -24.70
CA LEU A 91 11.18 -11.08 -23.34
C LEU A 91 9.76 -10.52 -23.22
N TYR A 92 9.29 -9.80 -24.25
CA TYR A 92 7.93 -9.28 -24.28
C TYR A 92 6.88 -10.41 -24.22
N TYR A 93 7.02 -11.46 -25.04
CA TYR A 93 6.06 -12.57 -25.04
C TYR A 93 6.10 -13.40 -23.74
N ARG A 94 7.28 -13.61 -23.16
CA ARG A 94 7.39 -14.25 -21.83
C ARG A 94 6.72 -13.43 -20.74
N TRP A 95 6.85 -12.10 -20.81
CA TRP A 95 6.17 -11.21 -19.88
C TRP A 95 4.65 -11.27 -20.08
N GLN A 96 4.15 -11.22 -21.32
CA GLN A 96 2.72 -11.37 -21.63
C GLN A 96 2.13 -12.68 -21.07
N GLU A 97 2.78 -13.82 -21.36
CA GLU A 97 2.37 -15.14 -20.85
C GLU A 97 2.27 -15.16 -19.32
N PHE A 98 3.26 -14.56 -18.65
CA PHE A 98 3.25 -14.43 -17.19
C PHE A 98 2.11 -13.53 -16.70
N THR A 99 1.87 -12.38 -17.36
CA THR A 99 0.93 -11.37 -16.86
C THR A 99 -0.54 -11.70 -17.08
N GLU A 100 -0.86 -12.45 -18.13
CA GLU A 100 -2.23 -12.81 -18.50
C GLU A 100 -2.77 -14.03 -17.74
N ASP A 101 -1.88 -14.82 -17.11
CA ASP A 101 -2.25 -16.01 -16.35
C ASP A 101 -2.13 -15.79 -14.82
N PRO A 102 -3.26 -15.73 -14.09
CA PRO A 102 -3.25 -15.61 -12.64
C PRO A 102 -2.44 -16.72 -11.93
N GLU A 103 -2.44 -17.96 -12.43
CA GLU A 103 -1.74 -19.08 -11.79
C GLU A 103 -0.22 -18.93 -11.89
N LEU A 104 0.27 -18.24 -12.92
CA LEU A 104 1.69 -17.94 -13.11
C LEU A 104 2.13 -16.71 -12.33
N CYS A 105 1.26 -15.71 -12.22
CA CYS A 105 1.58 -14.40 -11.64
C CYS A 105 1.34 -14.32 -10.14
N ASP A 106 0.17 -14.75 -9.66
CA ASP A 106 -0.27 -14.61 -8.27
C ASP A 106 -0.03 -15.91 -7.49
N ILE A 107 0.49 -15.79 -6.27
CA ILE A 107 0.66 -16.95 -5.38
C ILE A 107 -0.69 -17.61 -5.05
N ALA A 108 -1.76 -16.82 -4.95
CA ALA A 108 -3.11 -17.31 -4.72
C ALA A 108 -3.78 -17.83 -6.00
N GLY A 109 -3.26 -17.45 -7.17
CA GLY A 109 -3.83 -17.81 -8.47
C GLY A 109 -5.13 -17.09 -8.80
N GLU A 110 -5.40 -15.94 -8.19
CA GLU A 110 -6.68 -15.23 -8.31
C GLU A 110 -6.60 -14.01 -9.22
N LEU A 111 -5.43 -13.37 -9.29
CA LEU A 111 -5.28 -12.06 -9.93
C LEU A 111 -4.24 -12.08 -11.06
N THR A 112 -4.63 -11.54 -12.22
CA THR A 112 -3.70 -11.16 -13.29
C THR A 112 -2.76 -10.05 -12.83
N TRP A 113 -1.69 -9.82 -13.59
CA TRP A 113 -0.77 -8.73 -13.31
C TRP A 113 -1.46 -7.35 -13.31
N GLN A 114 -2.38 -7.10 -14.25
CA GLN A 114 -3.06 -5.81 -14.37
C GLN A 114 -4.02 -5.55 -13.19
N GLU A 115 -4.65 -6.60 -12.65
CA GLU A 115 -5.46 -6.50 -11.44
C GLU A 115 -4.59 -6.23 -10.20
N GLN A 116 -3.42 -6.87 -10.14
CA GLN A 116 -2.42 -6.61 -9.11
C GLN A 116 -1.87 -5.17 -9.17
N GLU A 117 -1.68 -4.59 -10.37
CA GLU A 117 -1.31 -3.19 -10.56
C GLU A 117 -2.39 -2.23 -10.03
N GLN A 118 -3.67 -2.51 -10.29
CA GLN A 118 -4.77 -1.72 -9.76
C GLN A 118 -4.76 -1.71 -8.23
N ILE A 119 -4.59 -2.88 -7.62
CA ILE A 119 -4.50 -3.01 -6.17
C ILE A 119 -3.29 -2.24 -5.66
N ALA A 120 -2.12 -2.38 -6.27
CA ALA A 120 -0.91 -1.68 -5.84
C ALA A 120 -1.10 -0.16 -5.84
N VAL A 121 -1.60 0.42 -6.95
CA VAL A 121 -1.80 1.87 -7.06
C VAL A 121 -2.91 2.35 -6.12
N HIS A 122 -4.01 1.58 -6.00
CA HIS A 122 -5.07 1.89 -5.05
C HIS A 122 -4.54 1.92 -3.61
N SER A 123 -3.81 0.88 -3.23
CA SER A 123 -3.19 0.75 -1.92
C SER A 123 -2.23 1.90 -1.65
N MET A 124 -1.44 2.38 -2.62
CA MET A 124 -0.56 3.55 -2.41
C MET A 124 -1.29 4.83 -1.97
N PHE A 125 -2.55 5.03 -2.41
CA PHE A 125 -3.36 6.17 -1.98
C PHE A 125 -4.10 5.92 -0.68
N ALA A 126 -4.62 4.70 -0.50
CA ALA A 126 -5.34 4.31 0.71
C ALA A 126 -4.41 4.21 1.93
N MET A 127 -3.21 3.66 1.72
CA MET A 127 -2.26 3.27 2.76
C MET A 127 -0.81 3.46 2.31
N ALA A 128 0.04 3.98 3.21
CA ALA A 128 1.39 4.34 2.84
C ALA A 128 2.36 3.15 2.61
N ILE A 129 1.99 1.91 2.97
CA ILE A 129 2.88 0.74 2.90
C ILE A 129 2.17 -0.44 2.26
N PHE A 130 2.69 -0.85 1.12
CA PHE A 130 2.27 -2.01 0.34
C PHE A 130 3.53 -2.58 -0.32
N PHE A 131 3.69 -3.90 -0.36
CA PHE A 131 4.84 -4.51 -1.03
C PHE A 131 4.47 -5.81 -1.73
N ALA A 132 5.14 -6.04 -2.86
CA ALA A 132 5.08 -7.26 -3.64
C ALA A 132 6.29 -8.12 -3.32
N LEU A 133 6.06 -9.35 -2.85
CA LEU A 133 7.12 -10.32 -2.57
C LEU A 133 7.21 -11.34 -3.71
N GLY A 134 8.37 -11.43 -4.35
CA GLY A 134 8.66 -12.51 -5.29
C GLY A 134 8.98 -13.80 -4.56
N THR A 135 8.34 -14.90 -4.97
CA THR A 135 8.58 -16.23 -4.42
C THR A 135 9.56 -17.03 -5.27
N GLU A 136 10.14 -18.11 -4.72
CA GLU A 136 11.01 -19.03 -5.48
C GLU A 136 10.28 -19.64 -6.70
N GLY A 137 8.95 -19.77 -6.61
CA GLY A 137 8.10 -20.26 -7.70
C GLY A 137 7.79 -19.22 -8.78
N ARG A 138 8.46 -18.05 -8.78
CA ARG A 138 8.25 -16.91 -9.70
C ARG A 138 6.87 -16.24 -9.62
N ARG A 139 6.06 -16.62 -8.64
CA ARG A 139 4.78 -15.98 -8.31
C ARG A 139 4.98 -14.82 -7.35
N ILE A 140 4.03 -13.90 -7.33
CA ILE A 140 4.02 -12.69 -6.52
C ILE A 140 3.00 -12.85 -5.42
N GLN A 141 3.41 -12.47 -4.20
CA GLN A 141 2.50 -12.30 -3.09
C GLN A 141 2.36 -10.81 -2.79
N MET A 142 1.14 -10.30 -2.93
CA MET A 142 0.79 -8.94 -2.55
C MET A 142 0.51 -8.88 -1.04
N ILE A 143 1.23 -8.02 -0.34
CA ILE A 143 1.11 -7.89 1.12
C ILE A 143 0.80 -6.44 1.48
N GLU A 144 -0.37 -6.25 2.08
CA GLU A 144 -0.71 -5.03 2.78
C GLU A 144 -0.04 -5.05 4.16
N GLY A 145 0.69 -3.99 4.49
CA GLY A 145 1.44 -3.91 5.74
C GLY A 145 1.25 -2.59 6.45
N THR A 146 1.17 -2.63 7.78
CA THR A 146 1.55 -1.50 8.63
C THR A 146 2.92 -1.80 9.21
N TRP A 147 3.71 -0.77 9.56
CA TRP A 147 5.02 -0.97 10.17
C TRP A 147 4.99 -1.95 11.38
N SER A 148 3.95 -1.85 12.20
CA SER A 148 3.71 -2.74 13.34
C SER A 148 3.53 -4.21 12.97
N ALA A 149 2.91 -4.52 11.83
CA ALA A 149 2.73 -5.89 11.34
C ALA A 149 4.04 -6.50 10.83
N ILE A 150 4.91 -5.67 10.23
CA ILE A 150 6.21 -6.09 9.67
C ILE A 150 7.20 -6.42 10.79
N LYS A 151 7.26 -5.60 11.84
CA LYS A 151 8.21 -5.78 12.96
C LYS A 151 8.03 -7.12 13.69
N GLY A 152 6.78 -7.53 13.93
CA GLY A 152 6.46 -8.80 14.60
C GLY A 152 6.83 -10.06 13.80
N GLN A 153 7.10 -9.93 12.50
CA GLN A 153 7.57 -11.02 11.65
C GLN A 153 9.10 -11.06 11.49
N ILE A 154 9.79 -9.92 11.64
CA ILE A 154 11.25 -9.82 11.51
C ILE A 154 11.98 -10.21 12.82
N GLU A 155 11.33 -10.03 13.98
CA GLU A 155 11.92 -10.35 15.29
C GLU A 155 11.67 -11.81 15.77
N LYS A 156 11.34 -12.73 14.85
CA LYS A 156 11.27 -14.18 15.10
C LYS A 156 12.36 -14.91 14.35
#